data_AF-A0A4Z1IH32-F1
#
_entry.id   AF-A0A4Z1IH32-F1
#
_cell.length_a   1.000
_cell.length_b   1.000
_cell.length_c   1.000
_cell.angle_alpha   90.00
_cell.angle_beta   90.00
_cell.angle_gamma   90.00
#
_symmetry.space_group_name_H-M   'P 1'
#
loop_
_entity.id
_entity.type
_entity.pdbx_description
1 polymer ?
#
loop_
_entity_poly.entity_id
_entity_poly.type
_entity_poly.pdbx_seq_one_letter_code
_entity_poly.pdbx_strand_id
1 'polypeptide(L)'
;MSHTYDPINTSPQIEMTSPIPTSTLRPSPPTQTSSSNLSHSNSAATLLPHEQNYSHFESHFHKPEQSFTTVPYKSKTGKQFWHILLKSLARWLITLVLCIAYLLALRFWNKKGTVTETSKRIFNAITTGISIALGINIASSLKDMALNARWAILHARKRNLYELDLTLHADSLMDLGKLAFVSKRPMVFGMAISWLIFNIFVQAAIAAISLTYGFDTSTESYLFTPSNVTIPNMKHFSNTTNPHIEDEEYTAHAYGGLAWNLGIGSSIEDLPTQGDIYQGLTSNYSIWQDQPNNKMVFVFTESSFSASTQKTGSLSVYTNRTLEMRYSCSSYKVTHINDTTGYFNTSNPSINPIYISSWAPNATTFFTDADNLCPDTPRCSIIQALETSDISTQWYYTCNITLSKTLHDEKNISYISDDMSWISAGAIANTGYTYDVNYQQTSSYPQKTIWGTPMHGNSSLIGSQITAFGLTSLSVAAAFNPSSSYHGLEPHTGFALGINHTYFFLLIVFLIPLVQFVMCFVVAVWSNSVQVGDDAYIGMSLLLIPIADALFGVSGGVDNRAFREAKRRVLVRYERGVDGRWGFALS
;
A
#
# COMPACT_ATOMS: atom_id res chain seq x y z
N MET A 1 43.26 5.01 -28.73
CA MET A 1 43.52 5.61 -27.39
C MET A 1 42.29 5.37 -26.54
N SER A 2 42.44 4.72 -25.39
CA SER A 2 41.33 4.44 -24.46
C SER A 2 41.40 5.40 -23.28
N HIS A 3 40.38 6.23 -23.10
CA HIS A 3 40.23 7.04 -21.89
C HIS A 3 39.20 6.39 -20.96
N THR A 4 39.71 5.71 -19.94
CA THR A 4 38.91 5.24 -18.80
C THR A 4 38.44 6.45 -17.99
N TYR A 5 37.16 6.48 -17.60
CA TYR A 5 36.61 7.46 -16.68
C TYR A 5 36.05 6.73 -15.47
N ASP A 6 36.63 6.97 -14.29
CA ASP A 6 36.11 6.44 -13.03
C ASP A 6 34.97 7.33 -12.48
N PRO A 7 33.96 6.75 -11.82
CA PRO A 7 32.82 7.48 -11.30
C PRO A 7 33.14 8.22 -9.99
N ILE A 8 32.68 9.47 -9.87
CA ILE A 8 32.80 10.27 -8.65
C ILE A 8 31.83 9.74 -7.58
N ASN A 9 32.39 9.30 -6.45
CA ASN A 9 31.63 8.84 -5.29
C ASN A 9 31.44 10.00 -4.29
N THR A 10 30.19 10.35 -3.94
CA THR A 10 29.87 11.42 -2.99
C THR A 10 28.93 10.94 -1.88
N SER A 11 29.50 10.68 -0.71
CA SER A 11 28.76 10.61 0.56
C SER A 11 28.69 12.00 1.20
N PRO A 12 27.52 12.48 1.65
CA PRO A 12 27.43 13.71 2.43
C PRO A 12 27.96 13.48 3.85
N GLN A 13 28.86 14.35 4.32
CA GLN A 13 29.16 14.45 5.75
C GLN A 13 28.08 15.29 6.45
N ILE A 14 27.76 14.93 7.70
CA ILE A 14 26.85 15.71 8.55
C ILE A 14 27.71 16.46 9.57
N GLU A 15 27.87 17.76 9.40
CA GLU A 15 28.49 18.61 10.41
C GLU A 15 27.55 18.78 11.61
N MET A 16 28.04 18.48 12.81
CA MET A 16 27.38 18.86 14.06
C MET A 16 27.94 20.19 14.55
N THR A 17 27.09 21.23 14.61
CA THR A 17 27.34 22.39 15.48
C THR A 17 26.12 22.70 16.33
N SER A 18 26.37 22.99 17.60
CA SER A 18 25.42 23.51 18.57
C SER A 18 26.01 24.79 19.16
N PRO A 19 25.18 25.69 19.68
CA PRO A 19 25.37 25.97 21.10
C PRO A 19 24.07 26.01 21.93
N ILE A 20 24.26 25.86 23.24
CA ILE A 20 23.26 25.86 24.31
C ILE A 20 23.14 27.28 24.91
N PRO A 21 21.96 27.69 25.38
CA PRO A 21 21.90 28.38 26.69
C PRO A 21 21.14 27.57 27.74
N THR A 22 21.62 27.61 28.98
CA THR A 22 21.11 26.84 30.12
C THR A 22 19.99 27.56 30.88
N SER A 23 19.08 26.78 31.46
CA SER A 23 18.48 27.12 32.75
C SER A 23 18.29 25.86 33.59
N THR A 24 18.45 25.97 34.90
CA THR A 24 18.41 24.86 35.85
C THR A 24 17.08 24.86 36.62
N LEU A 25 16.57 23.67 36.96
CA LEU A 25 16.11 23.30 38.32
C LEU A 25 15.65 21.84 38.38
N ARG A 26 15.61 21.28 39.59
CA ARG A 26 15.44 19.84 39.85
C ARG A 26 14.42 19.62 40.98
N PRO A 27 13.30 18.91 40.76
CA PRO A 27 12.42 18.46 41.82
C PRO A 27 12.96 17.22 42.55
N SER A 28 12.74 17.17 43.87
CA SER A 28 12.90 16.00 44.74
C SER A 28 11.53 15.55 45.26
N PRO A 29 11.34 14.28 45.70
CA PRO A 29 10.01 13.76 46.02
C PRO A 29 9.43 14.31 47.34
N PRO A 30 8.09 14.36 47.49
CA PRO A 30 7.43 14.82 48.70
C PRO A 30 7.35 13.77 49.81
N THR A 31 7.39 14.24 51.06
CA THR A 31 7.27 13.45 52.30
C THR A 31 5.90 13.70 52.97
N GLN A 32 5.46 12.80 53.85
CA GLN A 32 4.20 12.89 54.60
C GLN A 32 4.23 13.93 55.74
N THR A 33 3.15 14.70 55.89
CA THR A 33 2.55 15.26 57.13
C THR A 33 1.15 15.78 56.76
N SER A 34 0.00 15.28 57.25
CA SER A 34 -0.57 15.17 58.61
C SER A 34 -1.40 16.40 59.05
N SER A 35 -2.60 16.15 59.60
CA SER A 35 -3.59 17.13 60.13
C SER A 35 -4.37 17.98 59.10
N SER A 36 -5.61 18.44 59.33
CA SER A 36 -6.71 17.94 60.20
C SER A 36 -8.05 18.64 59.90
N ASN A 37 -9.16 18.05 60.39
CA ASN A 37 -10.42 18.70 60.82
C ASN A 37 -11.44 19.32 59.82
N LEU A 38 -12.66 18.76 59.89
CA LEU A 38 -14.00 19.42 59.92
C LEU A 38 -14.51 20.21 58.68
N SER A 39 -15.83 20.26 58.38
CA SER A 39 -17.03 19.65 59.01
C SER A 39 -18.31 19.81 58.17
N HIS A 40 -19.37 19.03 58.51
CA HIS A 40 -20.81 19.26 58.23
C HIS A 40 -21.26 19.18 56.75
N SER A 41 -22.48 18.73 56.39
CA SER A 41 -23.61 18.05 57.05
C SER A 41 -24.54 17.48 55.94
N ASN A 42 -25.63 16.71 56.07
CA ASN A 42 -26.53 16.12 57.11
C ASN A 42 -27.28 14.94 56.37
N SER A 43 -28.31 14.18 56.79
CA SER A 43 -29.14 13.79 57.97
C SER A 43 -30.07 12.65 57.46
N ALA A 44 -30.81 11.80 58.20
CA ALA A 44 -30.92 11.37 59.61
C ALA A 44 -31.79 10.07 59.61
N ALA A 45 -32.48 9.71 60.71
CA ALA A 45 -33.39 8.55 60.87
C ALA A 45 -32.69 7.16 60.78
N THR A 46 -32.36 6.43 61.86
CA THR A 46 -32.94 6.22 63.21
C THR A 46 -34.17 5.30 63.24
N LEU A 47 -33.99 4.08 63.77
CA LEU A 47 -34.90 3.46 64.76
C LEU A 47 -34.30 2.17 65.38
N LEU A 48 -34.27 2.13 66.71
CA LEU A 48 -34.03 0.96 67.58
C LEU A 48 -34.88 1.15 68.84
N PRO A 49 -35.39 0.07 69.45
CA PRO A 49 -35.62 -0.02 70.89
C PRO A 49 -34.60 -0.98 71.56
N HIS A 50 -34.64 -1.06 72.89
CA HIS A 50 -33.46 -1.40 73.72
C HIS A 50 -33.85 -2.13 75.01
N GLU A 51 -33.23 -3.29 75.27
CA GLU A 51 -33.07 -3.97 76.58
C GLU A 51 -31.82 -4.89 76.44
N GLN A 52 -30.70 -4.70 77.14
CA GLN A 52 -30.38 -4.88 78.58
C GLN A 52 -30.30 -6.33 79.08
N ASN A 53 -29.12 -6.66 79.65
CA ASN A 53 -28.75 -7.83 80.46
C ASN A 53 -28.94 -9.24 79.87
N TYR A 54 -27.83 -9.99 79.73
CA TYR A 54 -27.40 -10.93 80.78
C TYR A 54 -25.97 -11.43 80.52
N SER A 55 -25.20 -11.63 81.60
CA SER A 55 -23.80 -12.04 81.55
C SER A 55 -23.62 -13.51 81.98
N HIS A 56 -23.86 -14.45 81.07
CA HIS A 56 -23.32 -15.83 81.17
C HIS A 56 -23.39 -16.54 79.82
N PHE A 57 -22.25 -16.70 79.13
CA PHE A 57 -21.96 -18.00 78.54
C PHE A 57 -20.46 -18.29 78.56
N GLU A 58 -20.16 -19.41 79.20
CA GLU A 58 -18.85 -19.76 79.72
C GLU A 58 -17.99 -20.49 78.68
N SER A 59 -16.69 -20.59 78.95
CA SER A 59 -15.68 -21.10 78.02
C SER A 59 -15.86 -22.58 77.65
N HIS A 60 -16.23 -22.87 76.39
CA HIS A 60 -16.23 -24.23 75.83
C HIS A 60 -15.68 -24.31 74.39
N PHE A 61 -14.38 -23.98 74.21
CA PHE A 61 -13.66 -24.23 72.96
C PHE A 61 -12.27 -24.88 73.13
N HIS A 62 -12.15 -25.82 74.08
CA HIS A 62 -11.01 -26.74 74.14
C HIS A 62 -11.40 -28.18 74.55
N LYS A 63 -11.82 -28.98 73.57
CA LYS A 63 -11.33 -30.36 73.37
C LYS A 63 -11.75 -30.89 71.98
N PRO A 64 -10.84 -31.52 71.21
CA PRO A 64 -11.14 -31.97 69.85
C PRO A 64 -11.55 -33.44 69.81
N GLU A 65 -12.85 -33.74 69.82
CA GLU A 65 -13.33 -35.08 69.48
C GLU A 65 -14.81 -35.08 69.05
N GLN A 66 -15.07 -34.69 67.80
CA GLN A 66 -16.34 -34.98 67.13
C GLN A 66 -16.12 -35.22 65.64
N SER A 67 -16.55 -36.38 65.17
CA SER A 67 -16.37 -36.86 63.81
C SER A 67 -17.35 -36.16 62.86
N PHE A 68 -16.87 -35.13 62.15
CA PHE A 68 -17.61 -34.56 61.03
C PHE A 68 -17.95 -35.65 60.01
N THR A 69 -19.23 -36.00 59.93
CA THR A 69 -19.80 -37.03 59.04
C THR A 69 -19.73 -36.57 57.58
N THR A 70 -18.54 -36.60 57.01
CA THR A 70 -18.25 -35.99 55.71
C THR A 70 -18.51 -36.97 54.58
N VAL A 71 -19.61 -36.74 53.86
CA VAL A 71 -19.99 -37.51 52.66
C VAL A 71 -18.84 -37.47 51.64
N PRO A 72 -18.26 -38.61 51.24
CA PRO A 72 -17.09 -38.62 50.37
C PRO A 72 -17.48 -38.25 48.94
N TYR A 73 -17.17 -37.00 48.54
CA TYR A 73 -17.39 -36.55 47.16
C TYR A 73 -16.46 -37.29 46.20
N LYS A 74 -16.99 -38.37 45.62
CA LYS A 74 -16.27 -39.28 44.72
C LYS A 74 -15.92 -38.55 43.42
N SER A 75 -14.65 -38.13 43.30
CA SER A 75 -14.14 -37.40 42.14
C SER A 75 -14.54 -38.08 40.82
N LYS A 76 -15.28 -37.33 40.00
CA LYS A 76 -15.60 -37.69 38.61
C LYS A 76 -14.71 -36.85 37.69
N THR A 77 -13.43 -37.20 37.61
CA THR A 77 -12.37 -36.53 36.81
C THR A 77 -12.86 -36.04 35.44
N GLY A 78 -13.59 -36.89 34.69
CA GLY A 78 -14.16 -36.51 33.39
C GLY A 78 -15.03 -35.23 33.40
N LYS A 79 -15.78 -34.93 34.48
CA LYS A 79 -16.54 -33.67 34.59
C LYS A 79 -15.64 -32.45 34.78
N GLN A 80 -14.57 -32.58 35.57
CA GLN A 80 -13.62 -31.49 35.80
C GLN A 80 -12.84 -31.16 34.52
N PHE A 81 -12.34 -32.17 33.82
CA PHE A 81 -11.69 -32.03 32.51
C PHE A 81 -12.57 -31.27 31.51
N TRP A 82 -13.81 -31.72 31.30
CA TRP A 82 -14.72 -31.08 30.34
C TRP A 82 -15.10 -29.65 30.74
N HIS A 83 -15.24 -29.34 32.03
CA HIS A 83 -15.55 -27.97 32.48
C HIS A 83 -14.39 -27.00 32.22
N ILE A 84 -13.16 -27.38 32.57
CA ILE A 84 -11.93 -26.59 32.32
C ILE A 84 -11.73 -26.42 30.81
N LEU A 85 -11.84 -27.52 30.05
CA LEU A 85 -11.67 -27.51 28.59
C LEU A 85 -12.71 -26.61 27.92
N LEU A 86 -13.98 -26.70 28.29
CA LEU A 86 -15.06 -25.89 27.69
C LEU A 86 -14.88 -24.39 27.98
N LYS A 87 -14.50 -24.01 29.21
CA LYS A 87 -14.19 -22.62 29.60
C LYS A 87 -13.04 -22.06 28.74
N SER A 88 -11.99 -22.85 28.52
CA SER A 88 -10.82 -22.46 27.72
C SER A 88 -11.14 -22.42 26.21
N LEU A 89 -11.90 -23.40 25.71
CA LEU A 89 -12.30 -23.53 24.31
C LEU A 89 -13.26 -22.41 23.88
N ALA A 90 -14.12 -21.92 24.77
CA ALA A 90 -14.94 -20.74 24.52
C ALA A 90 -14.09 -19.47 24.24
N ARG A 91 -13.00 -19.26 24.98
CA ARG A 91 -12.07 -18.14 24.70
C ARG A 91 -11.23 -18.36 23.45
N TRP A 92 -10.86 -19.61 23.15
CA TRP A 92 -10.22 -19.96 21.89
C TRP A 92 -11.13 -19.69 20.68
N LEU A 93 -12.44 -19.98 20.79
CA LEU A 93 -13.41 -19.68 19.74
C LEU A 93 -13.49 -18.16 19.46
N ILE A 94 -13.41 -17.31 20.50
CA ILE A 94 -13.32 -15.86 20.34
C ILE A 94 -12.04 -15.46 19.58
N THR A 95 -10.88 -16.04 19.92
CA THR A 95 -9.63 -15.82 19.15
C THR A 95 -9.79 -16.23 17.70
N LEU A 96 -10.38 -17.40 17.42
CA LEU A 96 -10.60 -17.90 16.07
C LEU A 96 -11.49 -16.96 15.26
N VAL A 97 -12.59 -16.46 15.84
CA VAL A 97 -13.49 -15.48 15.20
C VAL A 97 -12.76 -14.16 14.93
N LEU A 98 -11.94 -13.66 15.86
CA LEU A 98 -11.14 -12.44 15.66
C LEU A 98 -10.09 -12.62 14.54
N CYS A 99 -9.38 -13.75 14.51
CA CYS A 99 -8.45 -14.09 13.42
C CYS A 99 -9.17 -14.16 12.06
N ILE A 100 -10.34 -14.81 11.99
CA ILE A 100 -11.15 -14.87 10.76
C ILE A 100 -11.62 -13.47 10.33
N ALA A 101 -12.08 -12.63 11.26
CA ALA A 101 -12.46 -11.25 10.97
C ALA A 101 -11.28 -10.43 10.41
N TYR A 102 -10.06 -10.64 10.93
CA TYR A 102 -8.84 -10.02 10.43
C TYR A 102 -8.53 -10.44 8.98
N LEU A 103 -8.61 -11.74 8.68
CA LEU A 103 -8.41 -12.27 7.32
C LEU A 103 -9.46 -11.74 6.33
N LEU A 104 -10.72 -11.64 6.77
CA LEU A 104 -11.82 -11.11 5.95
C LEU A 104 -11.65 -9.60 5.69
N ALA A 105 -11.19 -8.82 6.67
CA ALA A 105 -10.89 -7.42 6.49
C ALA A 105 -9.79 -7.20 5.44
N LEU A 106 -8.64 -7.90 5.54
CA LEU A 106 -7.60 -7.78 4.52
C LEU A 106 -8.07 -8.24 3.14
N ARG A 107 -8.81 -9.36 3.04
CA ARG A 107 -9.34 -9.82 1.74
C ARG A 107 -10.33 -8.85 1.11
N PHE A 108 -11.19 -8.22 1.90
CA PHE A 108 -12.17 -7.25 1.40
C PHE A 108 -11.48 -5.98 0.87
N TRP A 109 -10.54 -5.39 1.61
CA TRP A 109 -9.83 -4.20 1.16
C TRP A 109 -8.83 -4.48 0.03
N ASN A 110 -8.17 -5.65 0.01
CA ASN A 110 -7.33 -6.06 -1.12
C ASN A 110 -8.18 -6.20 -2.42
N LYS A 111 -9.30 -6.93 -2.37
CA LYS A 111 -10.21 -7.04 -3.53
C LYS A 111 -10.83 -5.70 -3.97
N LYS A 112 -10.87 -4.68 -3.10
CA LYS A 112 -11.35 -3.34 -3.45
C LYS A 112 -10.36 -2.55 -4.33
N GLY A 113 -9.10 -2.97 -4.41
CA GLY A 113 -8.08 -2.30 -5.22
C GLY A 113 -7.75 -0.90 -4.70
N THR A 114 -7.75 0.09 -5.60
CA THR A 114 -7.46 1.49 -5.29
C THR A 114 -8.53 2.11 -4.39
N VAL A 115 -8.12 2.64 -3.22
CA VAL A 115 -9.02 3.24 -2.22
C VAL A 115 -8.64 4.67 -1.82
N THR A 116 -9.67 5.43 -1.42
CA THR A 116 -9.53 6.81 -0.89
C THR A 116 -8.85 6.85 0.48
N GLU A 117 -8.28 8.01 0.84
CA GLU A 117 -7.66 8.21 2.16
C GLU A 117 -8.63 7.92 3.33
N THR A 118 -9.90 8.32 3.20
CA THR A 118 -10.97 7.99 4.17
C THR A 118 -11.17 6.48 4.31
N SER A 119 -11.13 5.73 3.21
CA SER A 119 -11.23 4.25 3.23
C SER A 119 -10.02 3.60 3.92
N LYS A 120 -8.82 4.18 3.76
CA LYS A 120 -7.57 3.79 4.44
C LYS A 120 -7.64 4.06 5.95
N ARG A 121 -8.15 5.23 6.37
CA ARG A 121 -8.42 5.56 7.79
C ARG A 121 -9.38 4.55 8.44
N ILE A 122 -10.47 4.18 7.74
CA ILE A 122 -11.45 3.18 8.23
C ILE A 122 -10.82 1.80 8.41
N PHE A 123 -10.05 1.32 7.43
CA PHE A 123 -9.34 0.03 7.53
C PHE A 123 -8.36 -0.01 8.71
N ASN A 124 -7.58 1.07 8.89
CA ASN A 124 -6.62 1.18 10.00
C ASN A 124 -7.34 1.12 11.36
N ALA A 125 -8.49 1.78 11.50
CA ALA A 125 -9.29 1.73 12.73
C ALA A 125 -9.83 0.31 13.00
N ILE A 126 -10.36 -0.38 11.97
CA ILE A 126 -10.89 -1.75 12.10
C ILE A 126 -9.77 -2.73 12.47
N THR A 127 -8.67 -2.76 11.72
CA THR A 127 -7.55 -3.69 11.96
C THR A 127 -6.90 -3.47 13.32
N THR A 128 -6.69 -2.21 13.73
CA THR A 128 -6.19 -1.86 15.08
C THR A 128 -7.14 -2.34 16.17
N GLY A 129 -8.46 -2.12 16.01
CA GLY A 129 -9.47 -2.59 16.95
C GLY A 129 -9.47 -4.12 17.13
N ILE A 130 -9.36 -4.88 16.04
CA ILE A 130 -9.28 -6.35 16.09
C ILE A 130 -7.95 -6.79 16.74
N SER A 131 -6.81 -6.17 16.42
CA SER A 131 -5.52 -6.46 17.07
C SER A 131 -5.57 -6.24 18.60
N ILE A 132 -6.19 -5.16 19.07
CA ILE A 132 -6.35 -4.89 20.50
C ILE A 132 -7.26 -5.93 21.17
N ALA A 133 -8.41 -6.25 20.56
CA ALA A 133 -9.32 -7.29 21.07
C ALA A 133 -8.64 -8.67 21.14
N LEU A 134 -7.85 -9.01 20.13
CA LEU A 134 -7.07 -10.25 20.04
C LEU A 134 -6.03 -10.34 21.16
N GLY A 135 -5.22 -9.29 21.35
CA GLY A 135 -4.21 -9.19 22.42
C GLY A 135 -4.81 -9.33 23.82
N ILE A 136 -5.96 -8.68 24.08
CA ILE A 136 -6.68 -8.76 25.35
C ILE A 136 -7.26 -10.16 25.58
N ASN A 137 -7.93 -10.75 24.59
CA ASN A 137 -8.52 -12.10 24.73
C ASN A 137 -7.46 -13.16 25.00
N ILE A 138 -6.30 -13.08 24.34
CA ILE A 138 -5.20 -14.02 24.53
C ILE A 138 -4.51 -13.80 25.88
N ALA A 139 -4.23 -12.56 26.30
CA ALA A 139 -3.71 -12.28 27.64
C ALA A 139 -4.62 -12.84 28.75
N SER A 140 -5.93 -12.62 28.61
CA SER A 140 -6.96 -13.19 29.48
C SER A 140 -6.93 -14.72 29.47
N SER A 141 -6.89 -15.34 28.28
CA SER A 141 -6.81 -16.81 28.14
C SER A 141 -5.56 -17.40 28.79
N LEU A 142 -4.40 -16.76 28.65
CA LEU A 142 -3.15 -17.22 29.27
C LEU A 142 -3.21 -17.07 30.80
N LYS A 143 -3.83 -16.00 31.32
CA LYS A 143 -4.07 -15.82 32.77
C LYS A 143 -4.92 -16.95 33.37
N ASP A 144 -6.02 -17.33 32.72
CA ASP A 144 -6.83 -18.48 33.16
C ASP A 144 -6.06 -19.82 33.03
N MET A 145 -5.24 -19.99 32.00
CA MET A 145 -4.39 -21.17 31.85
C MET A 145 -3.39 -21.31 33.01
N ALA A 146 -2.74 -20.22 33.42
CA ALA A 146 -1.84 -20.20 34.58
C ALA A 146 -2.59 -20.51 35.90
N LEU A 147 -3.78 -19.92 36.09
CA LEU A 147 -4.66 -20.19 37.24
C LEU A 147 -5.12 -21.65 37.36
N ASN A 148 -5.32 -22.35 36.24
CA ASN A 148 -5.62 -23.79 36.25
C ASN A 148 -4.35 -24.63 36.48
N ALA A 149 -3.24 -24.30 35.79
CA ALA A 149 -1.99 -25.03 35.87
C ALA A 149 -1.33 -24.97 37.27
N ARG A 150 -1.53 -23.90 38.04
CA ARG A 150 -0.92 -23.72 39.38
C ARG A 150 -1.15 -24.92 40.31
N TRP A 151 -2.32 -25.56 40.25
CA TRP A 151 -2.65 -26.72 41.09
C TRP A 151 -1.80 -27.96 40.76
N ALA A 152 -1.63 -28.27 39.47
CA ALA A 152 -0.76 -29.36 39.02
C ALA A 152 0.73 -29.07 39.34
N ILE A 153 1.13 -27.80 39.21
CA ILE A 153 2.46 -27.27 39.54
C ILE A 153 2.78 -27.36 41.05
N LEU A 154 1.77 -27.24 41.93
CA LEU A 154 1.88 -27.38 43.39
C LEU A 154 1.89 -28.84 43.88
N HIS A 155 1.29 -29.77 43.12
CA HIS A 155 1.35 -31.21 43.41
C HIS A 155 2.70 -31.84 43.02
N ALA A 156 3.34 -31.34 41.96
CA ALA A 156 4.54 -31.94 41.39
C ALA A 156 5.73 -32.03 42.36
N ARG A 157 5.97 -31.03 43.22
CA ARG A 157 7.11 -31.00 44.18
C ARG A 157 6.80 -30.16 45.43
N LYS A 158 7.47 -30.48 46.54
CA LYS A 158 7.51 -29.67 47.78
C LYS A 158 8.08 -28.26 47.52
N ARG A 159 7.30 -27.22 47.87
CA ARG A 159 7.64 -25.79 47.72
C ARG A 159 7.76 -25.10 49.07
N ASN A 160 8.54 -24.03 49.11
CA ASN A 160 8.63 -23.16 50.28
C ASN A 160 7.35 -22.33 50.42
N LEU A 161 6.97 -21.89 51.63
CA LEU A 161 5.75 -21.08 51.80
C LEU A 161 5.80 -19.74 51.06
N TYR A 162 6.98 -19.14 50.89
CA TYR A 162 7.15 -17.97 50.00
C TYR A 162 6.98 -18.33 48.51
N GLU A 163 7.38 -19.52 48.08
CA GLU A 163 7.16 -19.99 46.70
C GLU A 163 5.68 -20.35 46.46
N LEU A 164 4.99 -20.89 47.48
CA LEU A 164 3.57 -21.25 47.44
C LEU A 164 2.68 -20.01 47.25
N ASP A 165 2.83 -19.01 48.13
CA ASP A 165 2.12 -17.72 48.11
C ASP A 165 2.24 -17.02 46.73
N LEU A 166 3.44 -17.05 46.16
CA LEU A 166 3.75 -16.44 44.87
C LEU A 166 3.38 -17.34 43.66
N THR A 167 3.11 -18.63 43.89
CA THR A 167 2.49 -19.54 42.90
C THR A 167 0.96 -19.46 42.94
N LEU A 168 0.36 -19.10 44.08
CA LEU A 168 -1.07 -18.79 44.20
C LEU A 168 -1.43 -17.60 43.30
N HIS A 169 -0.65 -16.53 43.41
CA HIS A 169 -0.74 -15.29 42.61
C HIS A 169 -0.11 -15.42 41.21
N ALA A 170 -0.14 -16.62 40.61
CA ALA A 170 0.29 -16.85 39.22
C ALA A 170 -0.59 -16.14 38.17
N ASP A 171 -1.66 -15.49 38.63
CA ASP A 171 -2.55 -14.61 37.88
C ASP A 171 -1.91 -13.23 37.57
N SER A 172 -0.81 -12.90 38.27
CA SER A 172 0.01 -11.69 38.13
C SER A 172 1.37 -12.01 37.50
N LEU A 173 1.63 -11.48 36.30
CA LEU A 173 2.93 -11.62 35.63
C LEU A 173 4.08 -10.95 36.42
N MET A 174 3.78 -9.89 37.19
CA MET A 174 4.78 -9.21 38.01
C MET A 174 5.22 -10.08 39.20
N ASP A 175 4.30 -10.85 39.78
CA ASP A 175 4.58 -11.76 40.88
C ASP A 175 5.23 -13.06 40.38
N LEU A 176 4.88 -13.52 39.18
CA LEU A 176 5.64 -14.57 38.48
C LEU A 176 7.10 -14.12 38.18
N GLY A 177 7.31 -12.85 37.85
CA GLY A 177 8.64 -12.24 37.73
C GLY A 177 9.43 -12.27 39.05
N LYS A 178 8.79 -11.87 40.16
CA LYS A 178 9.38 -12.00 41.52
C LYS A 178 9.70 -13.47 41.86
N LEU A 179 8.86 -14.42 41.46
CA LEU A 179 9.07 -15.86 41.69
C LEU A 179 10.32 -16.38 40.99
N ALA A 180 10.63 -15.88 39.79
CA ALA A 180 11.89 -16.19 39.13
C ALA A 180 13.10 -15.71 39.97
N PHE A 181 13.12 -14.43 40.36
CA PHE A 181 14.27 -13.85 41.07
C PHE A 181 14.44 -14.34 42.52
N VAL A 182 13.36 -14.73 43.22
CA VAL A 182 13.45 -15.22 44.61
C VAL A 182 13.65 -16.73 44.70
N SER A 183 13.16 -17.52 43.74
CA SER A 183 13.40 -18.98 43.76
C SER A 183 14.82 -19.30 43.32
N LYS A 184 15.67 -19.70 44.27
CA LYS A 184 17.04 -20.20 44.05
C LYS A 184 17.11 -21.56 43.31
N ARG A 185 16.05 -21.95 42.58
CA ARG A 185 15.88 -23.25 41.93
C ARG A 185 15.83 -23.05 40.41
N PRO A 186 16.84 -23.47 39.63
CA PRO A 186 16.96 -23.12 38.20
C PRO A 186 15.77 -23.60 37.34
N MET A 187 15.12 -24.71 37.72
CA MET A 187 13.90 -25.19 37.05
C MET A 187 12.71 -24.23 37.21
N VAL A 188 12.55 -23.60 38.39
CA VAL A 188 11.44 -22.67 38.67
C VAL A 188 11.69 -21.35 37.97
N PHE A 189 12.94 -20.84 38.05
CA PHE A 189 13.43 -19.69 37.29
C PHE A 189 13.17 -19.87 35.78
N GLY A 190 13.60 -21.00 35.20
CA GLY A 190 13.41 -21.30 33.79
C GLY A 190 11.93 -21.38 33.36
N MET A 191 11.06 -22.00 34.17
CA MET A 191 9.62 -22.05 33.89
C MET A 191 8.97 -20.66 33.95
N ALA A 192 9.26 -19.85 34.97
CA ALA A 192 8.69 -18.52 35.12
C ALA A 192 9.15 -17.56 34.02
N ILE A 193 10.43 -17.60 33.65
CA ILE A 193 10.99 -16.78 32.57
C ILE A 193 10.51 -17.25 31.20
N SER A 194 10.42 -18.56 30.94
CA SER A 194 9.85 -19.10 29.69
C SER A 194 8.41 -18.64 29.50
N TRP A 195 7.59 -18.68 30.56
CA TRP A 195 6.22 -18.16 30.53
C TRP A 195 6.16 -16.65 30.26
N LEU A 196 7.02 -15.86 30.91
CA LEU A 196 7.10 -14.41 30.73
C LEU A 196 7.51 -14.04 29.30
N ILE A 197 8.58 -14.67 28.78
CA ILE A 197 9.06 -14.50 27.39
C ILE A 197 7.96 -14.89 26.40
N PHE A 198 7.25 -16.00 26.62
CA PHE A 198 6.15 -16.43 25.78
C PHE A 198 5.00 -15.41 25.74
N ASN A 199 4.62 -14.83 26.88
CA ASN A 199 3.59 -13.80 26.93
C ASN A 199 4.02 -12.52 26.17
N ILE A 200 5.28 -12.07 26.33
CA ILE A 200 5.81 -10.92 25.58
C ILE A 200 5.87 -11.24 24.08
N PHE A 201 6.37 -12.41 23.70
CA PHE A 201 6.49 -12.83 22.30
C PHE A 201 5.14 -12.88 21.60
N VAL A 202 4.10 -13.39 22.25
CA VAL A 202 2.74 -13.42 21.69
C VAL A 202 2.18 -12.02 21.45
N GLN A 203 2.36 -11.07 22.39
CA GLN A 203 1.93 -9.68 22.19
C GLN A 203 2.74 -8.97 21.10
N ALA A 204 4.07 -9.21 21.05
CA ALA A 204 4.93 -8.69 20.00
C ALA A 204 4.54 -9.24 18.61
N ALA A 205 4.19 -10.53 18.51
CA ALA A 205 3.70 -11.13 17.27
C ALA A 205 2.36 -10.53 16.81
N ILE A 206 1.43 -10.26 17.73
CA ILE A 206 0.14 -9.59 17.42
C ILE A 206 0.36 -8.15 16.95
N ALA A 207 1.28 -7.42 17.58
CA ALA A 207 1.67 -6.08 17.12
C ALA A 207 2.34 -6.13 15.73
N ALA A 208 3.21 -7.12 15.47
CA ALA A 208 3.89 -7.27 14.19
C ALA A 208 2.95 -7.58 13.01
N ILE A 209 1.71 -8.03 13.24
CA ILE A 209 0.72 -8.25 12.17
C ILE A 209 0.52 -6.96 11.36
N SER A 210 0.47 -5.78 12.00
CA SER A 210 0.27 -4.50 11.31
C SER A 210 1.46 -4.04 10.46
N LEU A 211 2.61 -4.72 10.56
CA LEU A 211 3.79 -4.50 9.72
C LEU A 211 3.85 -5.42 8.50
N THR A 212 2.94 -6.39 8.38
CA THR A 212 2.94 -7.38 7.28
C THR A 212 2.17 -6.92 6.03
N TYR A 213 1.43 -5.81 6.14
CA TYR A 213 0.65 -5.16 5.10
C TYR A 213 0.90 -3.65 5.10
N GLY A 214 0.74 -3.00 3.95
CA GLY A 214 0.96 -1.57 3.75
C GLY A 214 -0.07 -0.95 2.82
N PHE A 215 -0.17 0.38 2.81
CA PHE A 215 -0.98 1.14 1.86
C PHE A 215 -0.09 2.05 1.01
N ASP A 216 0.43 1.47 -0.06
CA ASP A 216 1.27 2.12 -1.05
C ASP A 216 0.42 2.93 -2.04
N THR A 217 1.04 3.84 -2.79
CA THR A 217 0.36 4.60 -3.84
C THR A 217 0.01 3.71 -5.02
N SER A 218 -1.25 3.69 -5.44
CA SER A 218 -1.68 2.85 -6.56
C SER A 218 -1.09 3.33 -7.88
N THR A 219 -0.48 2.39 -8.60
CA THR A 219 0.05 2.56 -9.96
C THR A 219 -0.82 1.87 -11.03
N GLU A 220 -1.87 1.15 -10.60
CA GLU A 220 -2.74 0.36 -11.49
C GLU A 220 -4.01 1.12 -11.91
N SER A 221 -4.46 2.09 -11.10
CA SER A 221 -5.62 2.92 -11.41
C SER A 221 -5.64 4.20 -10.58
N TYR A 222 -6.17 5.28 -11.17
CA TYR A 222 -6.43 6.54 -10.47
C TYR A 222 -7.88 6.64 -9.99
N LEU A 223 -8.10 7.50 -9.00
CA LEU A 223 -9.42 7.88 -8.52
C LEU A 223 -9.86 9.18 -9.21
N PHE A 224 -11.11 9.27 -9.60
CA PHE A 224 -11.64 10.45 -10.28
C PHE A 224 -12.54 11.26 -9.34
N THR A 225 -12.31 12.58 -9.28
CA THR A 225 -13.12 13.52 -8.49
C THR A 225 -13.54 14.73 -9.33
N PRO A 226 -14.77 15.26 -9.19
CA PRO A 226 -15.18 16.49 -9.88
C PRO A 226 -14.31 17.68 -9.46
N SER A 227 -13.54 18.23 -10.41
CA SER A 227 -12.56 19.29 -10.21
C SER A 227 -12.11 19.84 -11.58
N ASN A 228 -11.18 20.80 -11.60
CA ASN A 228 -10.59 21.28 -12.84
C ASN A 228 -9.52 20.30 -13.36
N VAL A 229 -9.53 20.08 -14.67
CA VAL A 229 -8.63 19.17 -15.39
C VAL A 229 -7.84 19.98 -16.42
N THR A 230 -6.56 19.68 -16.61
CA THR A 230 -5.70 20.36 -17.59
C THR A 230 -5.61 19.60 -18.92
N ILE A 231 -5.79 20.35 -20.01
CA ILE A 231 -5.72 19.90 -21.41
C ILE A 231 -4.86 20.86 -22.25
N PRO A 232 -4.10 20.38 -23.24
CA PRO A 232 -3.22 21.23 -24.05
C PRO A 232 -4.00 22.19 -24.95
N ASN A 233 -3.53 23.42 -25.06
CA ASN A 233 -4.05 24.41 -26.01
C ASN A 233 -3.52 24.11 -27.42
N MET A 234 -4.36 23.58 -28.30
CA MET A 234 -3.99 23.17 -29.67
C MET A 234 -4.40 24.21 -30.73
N LYS A 235 -4.25 25.50 -30.44
CA LYS A 235 -4.49 26.58 -31.41
C LYS A 235 -3.30 26.87 -32.31
N HIS A 236 -2.09 26.66 -31.79
CA HIS A 236 -0.79 26.96 -32.39
C HIS A 236 0.23 25.93 -31.92
N PHE A 237 1.32 25.74 -32.67
CA PHE A 237 2.54 25.03 -32.27
C PHE A 237 3.43 25.84 -31.33
N SER A 238 3.28 27.16 -31.28
CA SER A 238 4.06 28.06 -30.44
C SER A 238 3.28 28.54 -29.20
N ASN A 239 4.03 28.88 -28.14
CA ASN A 239 3.53 29.57 -26.94
C ASN A 239 3.57 31.12 -27.08
N THR A 240 3.89 31.65 -28.27
CA THR A 240 3.86 33.10 -28.55
C THR A 240 2.46 33.59 -28.91
N THR A 241 2.14 34.83 -28.54
CA THR A 241 0.88 35.47 -28.93
C THR A 241 0.94 35.87 -30.40
N ASN A 242 0.20 35.17 -31.26
CA ASN A 242 0.24 35.28 -32.73
C ASN A 242 1.65 34.94 -33.29
N PRO A 243 2.02 33.65 -33.39
CA PRO A 243 3.24 33.25 -34.10
C PRO A 243 3.18 33.58 -35.60
N HIS A 244 4.35 33.62 -36.22
CA HIS A 244 4.49 33.59 -37.67
C HIS A 244 4.26 32.17 -38.20
N ILE A 245 3.67 32.03 -39.39
CA ILE A 245 3.35 30.71 -39.97
C ILE A 245 4.64 29.92 -40.23
N GLU A 246 5.70 30.63 -40.60
CA GLU A 246 7.06 30.12 -40.81
C GLU A 246 7.64 29.47 -39.53
N ASP A 247 7.40 30.08 -38.36
CA ASP A 247 7.82 29.54 -37.06
C ASP A 247 6.97 28.33 -36.64
N GLU A 248 5.67 28.34 -36.93
CA GLU A 248 4.77 27.22 -36.64
C GLU A 248 5.11 25.99 -37.49
N GLU A 249 5.39 26.19 -38.78
CA GLU A 249 5.85 25.15 -39.71
C GLU A 249 7.17 24.54 -39.30
N TYR A 250 8.18 25.37 -38.97
CA TYR A 250 9.47 24.87 -38.47
C TYR A 250 9.32 24.11 -37.15
N THR A 251 8.44 24.57 -36.25
CA THR A 251 8.15 23.89 -34.98
C THR A 251 7.46 22.55 -35.22
N ALA A 252 6.47 22.49 -36.11
CA ALA A 252 5.78 21.26 -36.49
C ALA A 252 6.74 20.24 -37.13
N HIS A 253 7.66 20.70 -37.99
CA HIS A 253 8.72 19.86 -38.56
C HIS A 253 9.60 19.25 -37.47
N ALA A 254 10.14 20.08 -36.59
CA ALA A 254 11.00 19.65 -35.50
C ALA A 254 10.28 18.66 -34.55
N TYR A 255 8.99 18.88 -34.30
CA TYR A 255 8.16 18.02 -33.47
C TYR A 255 7.83 16.68 -34.14
N GLY A 256 7.42 16.67 -35.41
CA GLY A 256 7.14 15.43 -36.15
C GLY A 256 8.39 14.55 -36.33
N GLY A 257 9.56 15.17 -36.49
CA GLY A 257 10.84 14.49 -36.55
C GLY A 257 11.19 13.65 -35.31
N LEU A 258 10.56 13.91 -34.15
CA LEU A 258 10.80 13.17 -32.91
C LEU A 258 10.16 11.77 -32.86
N ALA A 259 9.30 11.37 -33.82
CA ALA A 259 8.53 10.12 -33.74
C ALA A 259 9.38 8.87 -33.47
N TRP A 260 10.60 8.85 -34.02
CA TRP A 260 11.61 7.82 -33.79
C TRP A 260 11.89 7.53 -32.30
N ASN A 261 11.86 8.57 -31.46
CA ASN A 261 12.16 8.48 -30.03
C ASN A 261 10.94 8.12 -29.16
N LEU A 262 9.73 8.23 -29.72
CA LEU A 262 8.47 8.08 -28.98
C LEU A 262 7.72 6.78 -29.36
N GLY A 263 7.95 6.27 -30.57
CA GLY A 263 7.34 5.05 -31.08
C GLY A 263 5.92 5.26 -31.61
N ILE A 264 5.41 4.23 -32.29
CA ILE A 264 4.11 4.22 -32.97
C ILE A 264 3.41 2.92 -32.59
N GLY A 265 2.14 3.00 -32.18
CA GLY A 265 1.30 1.84 -31.89
C GLY A 265 0.94 1.08 -33.17
N SER A 266 1.27 -0.21 -33.23
CA SER A 266 1.17 -1.04 -34.44
C SER A 266 -0.27 -1.33 -34.90
N SER A 267 -1.26 -1.25 -34.01
CA SER A 267 -2.65 -1.58 -34.30
C SER A 267 -3.62 -0.63 -33.60
N ILE A 268 -4.78 -0.42 -34.21
CA ILE A 268 -5.93 0.25 -33.59
C ILE A 268 -6.60 -0.59 -32.48
N GLU A 269 -6.27 -1.88 -32.39
CA GLU A 269 -6.70 -2.77 -31.30
C GLU A 269 -5.93 -2.48 -29.99
N ASP A 270 -4.74 -1.89 -30.07
CA ASP A 270 -3.91 -1.48 -28.93
C ASP A 270 -4.25 -0.06 -28.41
N LEU A 271 -5.40 0.50 -28.83
CA LEU A 271 -5.83 1.85 -28.46
C LEU A 271 -6.28 1.91 -26.99
N PRO A 272 -5.75 2.83 -26.16
CA PRO A 272 -6.09 2.92 -24.75
C PRO A 272 -7.56 3.33 -24.54
N THR A 273 -8.15 2.80 -23.47
CA THR A 273 -9.52 3.10 -23.07
C THR A 273 -9.58 4.36 -22.20
N GLN A 274 -10.77 4.96 -22.09
CA GLN A 274 -10.96 6.17 -21.30
C GLN A 274 -10.67 5.92 -19.82
N GLY A 275 -9.68 6.63 -19.27
CA GLY A 275 -9.22 6.49 -17.89
C GLY A 275 -7.94 5.67 -17.72
N ASP A 276 -7.43 5.02 -18.77
CA ASP A 276 -6.14 4.33 -18.72
C ASP A 276 -4.98 5.31 -18.47
N ILE A 277 -3.95 4.85 -17.75
CA ILE A 277 -2.87 5.70 -17.25
C ILE A 277 -1.89 6.07 -18.38
N TYR A 278 -1.66 7.36 -18.56
CA TYR A 278 -0.63 7.91 -19.44
C TYR A 278 0.59 8.34 -18.61
N GLN A 279 1.75 7.74 -18.88
CA GLN A 279 3.01 7.99 -18.16
C GLN A 279 3.97 8.92 -18.93
N GLY A 280 3.51 9.53 -20.03
CA GLY A 280 4.29 10.45 -20.87
C GLY A 280 4.84 9.82 -22.16
N LEU A 281 5.28 10.69 -23.07
CA LEU A 281 5.65 10.35 -24.46
C LEU A 281 6.77 9.30 -24.60
N THR A 282 7.59 9.08 -23.57
CA THR A 282 8.72 8.12 -23.58
C THR A 282 8.35 6.75 -23.03
N SER A 283 7.13 6.57 -22.51
CA SER A 283 6.69 5.36 -21.82
C SER A 283 5.38 4.80 -22.35
N ASN A 284 4.59 5.61 -23.07
CA ASN A 284 3.42 5.17 -23.81
C ASN A 284 3.47 5.74 -25.24
N TYR A 285 3.00 4.97 -26.22
CA TYR A 285 2.68 5.51 -27.54
C TYR A 285 1.53 6.51 -27.45
N SER A 286 1.52 7.48 -28.37
CA SER A 286 0.49 8.51 -28.47
C SER A 286 -0.23 8.52 -29.83
N ILE A 287 0.28 7.75 -30.80
CA ILE A 287 -0.29 7.59 -32.14
C ILE A 287 -0.36 6.09 -32.49
N TRP A 288 -1.46 5.67 -33.13
CA TRP A 288 -1.76 4.28 -33.49
C TRP A 288 -2.10 4.16 -34.98
N GLN A 289 -1.68 3.05 -35.60
CA GLN A 289 -1.89 2.77 -37.02
C GLN A 289 -3.16 1.97 -37.28
N ASP A 290 -3.98 2.43 -38.24
CA ASP A 290 -5.11 1.70 -38.81
C ASP A 290 -4.85 1.54 -40.33
N GLN A 291 -3.99 0.56 -40.64
CA GLN A 291 -3.60 0.25 -42.01
C GLN A 291 -4.79 -0.18 -42.90
N PRO A 292 -5.77 -0.99 -42.44
CA PRO A 292 -6.95 -1.33 -43.24
C PRO A 292 -7.75 -0.12 -43.75
N ASN A 293 -7.78 0.97 -42.99
CA ASN A 293 -8.56 2.18 -43.32
C ASN A 293 -7.70 3.35 -43.85
N ASN A 294 -6.42 3.14 -44.16
CA ASN A 294 -5.46 4.19 -44.59
C ASN A 294 -5.47 5.43 -43.67
N LYS A 295 -5.44 5.20 -42.35
CA LYS A 295 -5.45 6.29 -41.36
C LYS A 295 -4.55 5.98 -40.16
N MET A 296 -4.29 7.02 -39.39
CA MET A 296 -3.68 6.93 -38.07
C MET A 296 -4.52 7.73 -37.07
N VAL A 297 -4.43 7.35 -35.79
CA VAL A 297 -5.24 7.93 -34.71
C VAL A 297 -4.34 8.46 -33.59
N PHE A 298 -4.60 9.69 -33.15
CA PHE A 298 -4.04 10.28 -31.93
C PHE A 298 -5.13 10.32 -30.83
N VAL A 299 -4.76 10.08 -29.58
CA VAL A 299 -5.67 10.10 -28.42
C VAL A 299 -5.29 11.24 -27.48
N PHE A 300 -6.25 12.12 -27.16
CA PHE A 300 -6.02 13.19 -26.20
C PHE A 300 -5.89 12.65 -24.77
N THR A 301 -4.95 13.23 -24.02
CA THR A 301 -4.76 12.95 -22.60
C THR A 301 -5.23 14.11 -21.73
N GLU A 302 -5.56 13.81 -20.48
CA GLU A 302 -6.01 14.75 -19.46
C GLU A 302 -5.15 14.60 -18.21
N SER A 303 -4.82 15.72 -17.57
CA SER A 303 -3.90 15.78 -16.43
C SER A 303 -4.52 16.45 -15.21
N SER A 304 -4.01 16.12 -14.02
CA SER A 304 -4.39 16.82 -12.79
C SER A 304 -3.90 18.27 -12.80
N PHE A 305 -4.81 19.21 -12.57
CA PHE A 305 -4.49 20.63 -12.37
C PHE A 305 -3.57 20.84 -11.16
N SER A 306 -3.67 19.98 -10.13
CA SER A 306 -2.75 20.00 -8.98
C SER A 306 -1.33 19.52 -9.31
N ALA A 307 -1.16 18.65 -10.30
CA ALA A 307 0.12 18.03 -10.67
C ALA A 307 0.83 18.71 -11.86
N SER A 308 0.11 19.48 -12.67
CA SER A 308 0.59 20.04 -13.96
C SER A 308 1.76 21.03 -13.86
N THR A 309 2.20 21.40 -12.66
CA THR A 309 3.20 22.45 -12.44
C THR A 309 4.66 22.02 -12.61
N GLN A 310 5.00 20.71 -12.65
CA GLN A 310 6.41 20.29 -12.71
C GLN A 310 6.76 19.06 -13.58
N LYS A 311 5.83 18.20 -14.03
CA LYS A 311 6.18 17.03 -14.86
C LYS A 311 5.16 16.70 -15.94
N THR A 312 5.64 16.55 -17.17
CA THR A 312 4.89 15.96 -18.28
C THR A 312 4.52 14.51 -17.93
N GLY A 313 3.23 14.17 -17.97
CA GLY A 313 2.72 12.81 -17.72
C GLY A 313 2.58 12.40 -16.24
N SER A 314 2.83 13.26 -15.25
CA SER A 314 2.50 12.92 -13.86
C SER A 314 1.02 13.14 -13.59
N LEU A 315 0.31 12.06 -13.19
CA LEU A 315 -1.16 12.06 -13.01
C LEU A 315 -1.90 12.47 -14.27
N SER A 316 -1.67 11.70 -15.35
CA SER A 316 -2.38 11.83 -16.62
C SER A 316 -3.13 10.56 -17.02
N VAL A 317 -4.24 10.71 -17.74
CA VAL A 317 -5.08 9.62 -18.27
C VAL A 317 -5.42 9.84 -19.74
N TYR A 318 -5.74 8.77 -20.44
CA TYR A 318 -6.34 8.84 -21.79
C TYR A 318 -7.82 9.21 -21.73
N THR A 319 -8.28 9.96 -22.74
CA THR A 319 -9.68 10.34 -22.92
C THR A 319 -10.28 9.62 -24.14
N ASN A 320 -11.61 9.65 -24.26
CA ASN A 320 -12.33 9.14 -25.43
C ASN A 320 -12.20 10.03 -26.68
N ARG A 321 -11.57 11.22 -26.56
CA ARG A 321 -11.41 12.17 -27.66
C ARG A 321 -10.23 11.80 -28.52
N THR A 322 -10.46 11.67 -29.82
CA THR A 322 -9.45 11.23 -30.79
C THR A 322 -9.38 12.13 -32.00
N LEU A 323 -8.26 12.09 -32.71
CA LEU A 323 -8.06 12.72 -34.00
C LEU A 323 -7.63 11.66 -35.02
N GLU A 324 -8.24 11.68 -36.21
CA GLU A 324 -7.83 10.84 -37.32
C GLU A 324 -7.07 11.67 -38.35
N MET A 325 -5.87 11.23 -38.74
CA MET A 325 -5.22 11.72 -39.95
C MET A 325 -5.31 10.62 -41.01
N ARG A 326 -5.85 10.95 -42.18
CA ARG A 326 -6.09 10.02 -43.30
C ARG A 326 -5.18 10.37 -44.46
N TYR A 327 -4.75 9.35 -45.21
CA TYR A 327 -3.92 9.53 -46.41
C TYR A 327 -4.56 8.89 -47.65
N SER A 328 -4.37 9.53 -48.80
CA SER A 328 -4.67 8.96 -50.12
C SER A 328 -3.51 9.27 -51.06
N CYS A 329 -2.75 8.25 -51.46
CA CYS A 329 -1.50 8.40 -52.18
C CYS A 329 -1.49 7.66 -53.52
N SER A 330 -0.91 8.29 -54.54
CA SER A 330 -0.61 7.69 -55.84
C SER A 330 0.91 7.62 -56.04
N SER A 331 1.39 6.54 -56.67
CA SER A 331 2.81 6.31 -56.96
C SER A 331 3.06 6.15 -58.46
N TYR A 332 4.14 6.76 -58.95
CA TYR A 332 4.54 6.77 -60.35
C TYR A 332 6.04 6.49 -60.46
N LYS A 333 6.47 5.71 -61.46
CA LYS A 333 7.91 5.45 -61.67
C LYS A 333 8.54 6.66 -62.37
N VAL A 334 9.67 7.15 -61.87
CA VAL A 334 10.43 8.22 -62.55
C VAL A 334 11.16 7.65 -63.77
N THR A 335 11.14 8.36 -64.88
CA THR A 335 11.73 7.95 -66.17
C THR A 335 12.98 8.73 -66.54
N HIS A 336 13.11 9.97 -66.06
CA HIS A 336 14.26 10.84 -66.29
C HIS A 336 14.26 11.99 -65.26
N ILE A 337 15.41 12.28 -64.65
CA ILE A 337 15.67 13.49 -63.84
C ILE A 337 16.70 14.35 -64.58
N ASN A 338 16.52 15.68 -64.60
CA ASN A 338 17.53 16.62 -65.09
C ASN A 338 18.17 17.37 -63.92
N ASP A 339 19.27 16.81 -63.41
CA ASP A 339 20.08 17.31 -62.28
C ASP A 339 20.41 18.80 -62.35
N THR A 340 20.54 19.36 -63.57
CA THR A 340 20.91 20.78 -63.77
C THR A 340 19.74 21.77 -63.64
N THR A 341 18.50 21.28 -63.56
CA THR A 341 17.29 22.15 -63.60
C THR A 341 16.21 21.77 -62.58
N GLY A 342 16.34 20.65 -61.88
CA GLY A 342 15.32 20.17 -60.93
C GLY A 342 14.06 19.57 -61.58
N TYR A 343 13.97 19.53 -62.91
CA TYR A 343 12.82 18.94 -63.60
C TYR A 343 12.96 17.43 -63.79
N PHE A 344 11.88 16.68 -63.53
CA PHE A 344 11.80 15.25 -63.79
C PHE A 344 10.49 14.83 -64.45
N ASN A 345 10.54 13.68 -65.13
CA ASN A 345 9.41 13.05 -65.81
C ASN A 345 9.06 11.71 -65.15
N THR A 346 7.77 11.43 -65.04
CA THR A 346 7.21 10.17 -64.52
C THR A 346 6.67 9.28 -65.64
N SER A 347 6.26 8.07 -65.28
CA SER A 347 5.56 7.12 -66.15
C SER A 347 4.15 7.55 -66.58
N ASN A 348 3.62 8.65 -66.04
CA ASN A 348 2.33 9.23 -66.43
C ASN A 348 2.57 10.58 -67.16
N PRO A 349 2.41 10.66 -68.49
CA PRO A 349 2.61 11.90 -69.23
C PRO A 349 1.74 13.07 -68.77
N SER A 350 0.57 12.79 -68.18
CA SER A 350 -0.43 13.78 -67.78
C SER A 350 -0.03 14.67 -66.59
N ILE A 351 1.03 14.30 -65.87
CA ILE A 351 1.55 15.04 -64.70
C ILE A 351 2.99 15.54 -64.93
N ASN A 352 3.50 15.47 -66.15
CA ASN A 352 4.87 15.83 -66.49
C ASN A 352 4.95 17.21 -67.19
N PRO A 353 6.04 17.97 -67.02
CA PRO A 353 7.17 17.73 -66.13
C PRO A 353 6.91 18.25 -64.71
N ILE A 354 7.57 17.65 -63.72
CA ILE A 354 7.49 18.07 -62.30
C ILE A 354 8.78 18.78 -61.92
N TYR A 355 8.69 19.85 -61.13
CA TYR A 355 9.84 20.63 -60.64
C TYR A 355 10.10 20.34 -59.16
N ILE A 356 11.37 20.14 -58.80
CA ILE A 356 11.82 20.15 -57.40
C ILE A 356 13.03 21.07 -57.24
N SER A 357 12.95 22.02 -56.30
CA SER A 357 13.96 23.08 -56.13
C SER A 357 15.25 22.59 -55.46
N SER A 358 15.16 21.57 -54.61
CA SER A 358 16.29 20.93 -53.94
C SER A 358 15.97 19.46 -53.65
N TRP A 359 16.91 18.56 -53.94
CA TRP A 359 16.81 17.13 -53.67
C TRP A 359 18.18 16.52 -53.38
N ALA A 360 18.22 15.39 -52.69
CA ALA A 360 19.44 14.64 -52.40
C ALA A 360 19.42 13.23 -53.01
N PRO A 361 20.54 12.73 -53.58
CA PRO A 361 20.66 11.34 -54.00
C PRO A 361 20.79 10.39 -52.80
N ASN A 362 20.29 9.16 -52.93
CA ASN A 362 20.19 8.17 -51.85
C ASN A 362 19.37 8.67 -50.64
N ALA A 363 18.28 9.38 -50.95
CA ALA A 363 17.33 9.97 -50.00
C ALA A 363 15.89 9.95 -50.56
N THR A 364 14.92 10.08 -49.65
CA THR A 364 13.55 10.47 -50.01
C THR A 364 13.40 11.95 -49.70
N THR A 365 13.05 12.74 -50.72
CA THR A 365 12.81 14.18 -50.59
C THR A 365 11.32 14.45 -50.59
N PHE A 366 10.77 14.95 -49.50
CA PHE A 366 9.38 15.41 -49.41
C PHE A 366 9.32 16.89 -49.74
N PHE A 367 8.28 17.31 -50.44
CA PHE A 367 8.07 18.70 -50.82
C PHE A 367 6.60 19.06 -50.91
N THR A 368 6.32 20.36 -50.78
CA THR A 368 5.00 20.95 -50.90
C THR A 368 5.11 22.32 -51.55
N ASP A 369 4.09 22.73 -52.30
CA ASP A 369 4.00 24.01 -53.00
C ASP A 369 2.83 24.82 -52.43
N ALA A 370 2.97 26.13 -52.30
CA ALA A 370 1.93 26.98 -51.70
C ALA A 370 0.58 26.93 -52.47
N ASP A 371 0.62 26.71 -53.79
CA ASP A 371 -0.56 26.58 -54.64
C ASP A 371 -1.24 25.19 -54.57
N ASN A 372 -0.57 24.16 -54.03
CA ASN A 372 -1.05 22.78 -54.00
C ASN A 372 -1.98 22.49 -52.79
N LEU A 373 -3.06 23.28 -52.73
CA LEU A 373 -4.13 23.18 -51.72
C LEU A 373 -5.17 22.12 -52.10
N CYS A 374 -5.68 21.38 -51.10
CA CYS A 374 -6.81 20.47 -51.33
C CYS A 374 -8.10 21.26 -51.57
N PRO A 375 -8.83 21.04 -52.69
CA PRO A 375 -9.91 21.95 -53.13
C PRO A 375 -11.12 22.03 -52.18
N ASP A 376 -11.40 20.98 -51.41
CA ASP A 376 -12.64 20.85 -50.61
C ASP A 376 -12.45 21.00 -49.09
N THR A 377 -11.22 21.06 -48.56
CA THR A 377 -10.98 21.02 -47.10
C THR A 377 -9.76 21.85 -46.65
N PRO A 378 -9.91 22.80 -45.69
CA PRO A 378 -8.80 23.61 -45.18
C PRO A 378 -7.87 22.88 -44.20
N ARG A 379 -8.19 21.62 -43.85
CA ARG A 379 -7.40 20.76 -42.94
C ARG A 379 -6.61 19.69 -43.71
N CYS A 380 -6.19 20.02 -44.93
CA CYS A 380 -5.62 19.08 -45.89
C CYS A 380 -4.48 19.70 -46.70
N SER A 381 -3.42 18.93 -46.89
CA SER A 381 -2.19 19.34 -47.57
C SER A 381 -1.78 18.26 -48.58
N ILE A 382 -1.34 18.67 -49.77
CA ILE A 382 -0.90 17.76 -50.83
C ILE A 382 0.62 17.64 -50.78
N ILE A 383 1.11 16.52 -50.26
CA ILE A 383 2.53 16.27 -50.06
C ILE A 383 3.07 15.41 -51.19
N GLN A 384 4.12 15.91 -51.83
CA GLN A 384 4.85 15.23 -52.89
C GLN A 384 6.11 14.60 -52.32
N ALA A 385 6.56 13.48 -52.90
CA ALA A 385 7.81 12.85 -52.48
C ALA A 385 8.57 12.23 -53.67
N LEU A 386 9.89 12.43 -53.69
CA LEU A 386 10.83 11.86 -54.65
C LEU A 386 11.78 10.88 -53.93
N GLU A 387 11.56 9.58 -54.12
CA GLU A 387 12.43 8.50 -53.61
C GLU A 387 13.55 8.22 -54.62
N THR A 388 14.77 8.58 -54.25
CA THR A 388 15.99 8.24 -55.01
C THR A 388 16.63 6.99 -54.41
N SER A 389 15.91 5.86 -54.48
CA SER A 389 16.33 4.59 -53.86
C SER A 389 17.57 3.98 -54.50
N ASP A 390 17.64 3.98 -55.83
CA ASP A 390 18.77 3.49 -56.62
C ASP A 390 18.80 4.21 -57.98
N ILE A 391 19.93 4.15 -58.69
CA ILE A 391 20.09 4.73 -60.03
C ILE A 391 19.16 4.04 -61.05
N SER A 392 18.79 2.76 -60.85
CA SER A 392 17.87 2.03 -61.74
C SER A 392 16.38 2.15 -61.40
N THR A 393 16.06 2.55 -60.17
CA THR A 393 14.69 2.64 -59.65
C THR A 393 14.51 3.87 -58.76
N GLN A 394 13.71 4.80 -59.28
CA GLN A 394 13.31 6.04 -58.63
C GLN A 394 11.77 6.15 -58.69
N TRP A 395 11.16 6.64 -57.62
CA TRP A 395 9.71 6.73 -57.49
C TRP A 395 9.28 8.14 -57.10
N TYR A 396 8.17 8.57 -57.68
CA TYR A 396 7.48 9.81 -57.34
C TYR A 396 6.13 9.48 -56.72
N TYR A 397 5.78 10.17 -55.64
CA TYR A 397 4.53 10.03 -54.92
C TYR A 397 3.83 11.37 -54.80
N THR A 398 2.50 11.33 -54.84
CA THR A 398 1.64 12.46 -54.47
C THR A 398 0.59 11.95 -53.48
N CYS A 399 0.45 12.63 -52.36
CA CYS A 399 -0.32 12.19 -51.20
C CYS A 399 -1.21 13.32 -50.67
N ASN A 400 -2.52 13.13 -50.73
CA ASN A 400 -3.46 14.01 -50.04
C ASN A 400 -3.55 13.56 -48.58
N ILE A 401 -3.15 14.43 -47.66
CA ILE A 401 -3.14 14.19 -46.22
C ILE A 401 -4.24 15.06 -45.59
N THR A 402 -5.14 14.48 -44.80
CA THR A 402 -6.27 15.21 -44.22
C THR A 402 -6.43 14.90 -42.73
N LEU A 403 -6.50 15.95 -41.89
CA LEU A 403 -6.78 15.82 -40.45
C LEU A 403 -8.26 16.06 -40.15
N SER A 404 -8.89 15.11 -39.45
CA SER A 404 -10.27 15.24 -38.97
C SER A 404 -10.43 16.40 -37.98
N LYS A 405 -11.68 16.76 -37.70
CA LYS A 405 -12.01 17.45 -36.43
C LYS A 405 -11.93 16.44 -35.28
N THR A 406 -11.75 16.93 -34.06
CA THR A 406 -11.68 16.07 -32.87
C THR A 406 -12.98 15.29 -32.69
N LEU A 407 -12.88 13.97 -32.62
CA LEU A 407 -14.01 13.06 -32.42
C LEU A 407 -14.34 12.94 -30.92
N HIS A 408 -15.62 12.68 -30.61
CA HIS A 408 -16.16 12.54 -29.26
C HIS A 408 -16.00 13.77 -28.32
N ASP A 409 -15.75 14.96 -28.88
CA ASP A 409 -15.61 16.21 -28.13
C ASP A 409 -16.82 17.14 -28.30
N GLU A 410 -17.95 16.77 -27.69
CA GLU A 410 -19.22 17.54 -27.72
C GLU A 410 -19.08 18.99 -27.26
N LYS A 411 -18.05 19.29 -26.47
CA LYS A 411 -17.80 20.60 -25.85
C LYS A 411 -16.73 21.41 -26.58
N ASN A 412 -16.10 20.85 -27.61
CA ASN A 412 -15.00 21.46 -28.37
C ASN A 412 -13.86 21.97 -27.45
N ILE A 413 -13.50 21.17 -26.44
CA ILE A 413 -12.44 21.44 -25.46
C ILE A 413 -11.06 21.21 -26.08
N SER A 414 -10.90 20.10 -26.79
CA SER A 414 -9.69 19.69 -27.52
C SER A 414 -9.76 20.18 -28.98
N TYR A 415 -10.08 21.46 -29.15
CA TYR A 415 -10.13 22.12 -30.46
C TYR A 415 -8.74 22.28 -31.07
N ILE A 416 -8.57 21.86 -32.34
CA ILE A 416 -7.41 22.18 -33.17
C ILE A 416 -7.82 23.14 -34.28
N SER A 417 -7.10 24.26 -34.43
CA SER A 417 -7.30 25.24 -35.52
C SER A 417 -7.10 24.61 -36.90
N ASP A 418 -7.75 25.16 -37.92
CA ASP A 418 -7.57 24.65 -39.29
C ASP A 418 -6.14 24.93 -39.79
N ASP A 419 -5.52 26.04 -39.37
CA ASP A 419 -4.12 26.39 -39.67
C ASP A 419 -3.14 25.35 -39.07
N MET A 420 -3.22 25.06 -37.76
CA MET A 420 -2.39 24.03 -37.11
C MET A 420 -2.63 22.64 -37.73
N SER A 421 -3.84 22.40 -38.25
CA SER A 421 -4.18 21.16 -38.95
C SER A 421 -3.47 21.05 -40.30
N TRP A 422 -3.53 22.10 -41.12
CA TRP A 422 -2.84 22.20 -42.42
C TRP A 422 -1.32 22.09 -42.27
N ILE A 423 -0.74 22.82 -41.30
CA ILE A 423 0.68 22.73 -40.95
C ILE A 423 1.05 21.30 -40.53
N SER A 424 0.26 20.66 -39.65
CA SER A 424 0.54 19.29 -39.21
C SER A 424 0.47 18.26 -40.35
N ALA A 425 -0.42 18.45 -41.33
CA ALA A 425 -0.54 17.58 -42.49
C ALA A 425 0.64 17.73 -43.46
N GLY A 426 1.32 18.88 -43.47
CA GLY A 426 2.52 19.14 -44.28
C GLY A 426 3.87 18.96 -43.57
N ALA A 427 3.90 18.84 -42.25
CA ALA A 427 5.10 18.95 -41.41
C ALA A 427 6.37 18.18 -41.86
N ILE A 428 6.25 17.06 -42.58
CA ILE A 428 7.39 16.31 -43.13
C ILE A 428 8.09 16.99 -44.32
N ALA A 429 7.36 17.82 -45.08
CA ALA A 429 7.90 18.63 -46.17
C ALA A 429 8.28 20.03 -45.69
N ASN A 430 7.43 20.65 -44.87
CA ASN A 430 7.55 22.06 -44.50
C ASN A 430 8.87 22.35 -43.77
N THR A 431 9.58 23.38 -44.19
CA THR A 431 10.82 23.92 -43.60
C THR A 431 10.60 25.25 -42.89
N GLY A 432 9.40 25.85 -42.99
CA GLY A 432 9.04 27.16 -42.45
C GLY A 432 9.57 28.32 -43.28
N TYR A 433 10.84 28.25 -43.67
CA TYR A 433 11.49 29.24 -44.51
C TYR A 433 11.84 28.63 -45.87
N THR A 434 11.52 29.35 -46.95
CA THR A 434 11.96 29.05 -48.32
C THR A 434 12.44 30.32 -49.02
N TYR A 435 13.35 30.14 -49.96
CA TYR A 435 13.87 31.18 -50.85
C TYR A 435 13.56 30.86 -52.33
N ASP A 436 12.74 29.83 -52.59
CA ASP A 436 12.33 29.46 -53.94
C ASP A 436 11.26 30.41 -54.51
N VAL A 437 11.31 30.64 -55.82
CA VAL A 437 10.40 31.56 -56.53
C VAL A 437 8.97 31.04 -56.64
N ASN A 438 8.75 29.74 -56.43
CA ASN A 438 7.42 29.09 -56.43
C ASN A 438 6.92 28.82 -55.00
N TYR A 439 7.61 29.35 -53.98
CA TYR A 439 7.36 29.07 -52.55
C TYR A 439 7.38 27.58 -52.18
N GLN A 440 8.07 26.73 -52.96
CA GLN A 440 8.21 25.32 -52.65
C GLN A 440 9.07 25.14 -51.39
N GLN A 441 8.61 24.31 -50.46
CA GLN A 441 9.38 23.87 -49.29
C GLN A 441 9.82 22.42 -49.49
N THR A 442 11.09 22.09 -49.17
CA THR A 442 11.72 20.80 -49.51
C THR A 442 12.53 20.24 -48.35
N SER A 443 12.27 18.98 -47.98
CA SER A 443 12.94 18.28 -46.87
C SER A 443 13.49 16.92 -47.34
N SER A 444 14.82 16.77 -47.33
CA SER A 444 15.53 15.56 -47.79
C SER A 444 15.97 14.66 -46.63
N TYR A 445 15.47 13.42 -46.58
CA TYR A 445 15.85 12.44 -45.56
C TYR A 445 16.68 11.27 -46.15
N PRO A 446 17.92 11.04 -45.69
CA PRO A 446 18.76 9.95 -46.17
C PRO A 446 18.15 8.57 -45.87
N GLN A 447 18.38 7.59 -46.76
CA GLN A 447 17.83 6.22 -46.67
C GLN A 447 18.04 5.48 -45.33
N LYS A 448 19.06 5.86 -44.55
CA LYS A 448 19.36 5.28 -43.23
C LYS A 448 18.52 5.86 -42.08
N THR A 449 17.56 6.73 -42.38
CA THR A 449 16.58 7.28 -41.43
C THR A 449 15.20 6.68 -41.68
N ILE A 450 14.33 6.66 -40.67
CA ILE A 450 12.95 6.17 -40.84
C ILE A 450 12.15 6.95 -41.88
N TRP A 451 12.45 8.24 -42.08
CA TRP A 451 11.77 9.11 -43.04
C TRP A 451 12.32 8.97 -44.46
N GLY A 452 13.61 8.63 -44.60
CA GLY A 452 14.25 8.37 -45.90
C GLY A 452 14.14 6.93 -46.41
N THR A 453 13.59 6.02 -45.61
CA THR A 453 13.53 4.58 -45.93
C THR A 453 12.79 4.36 -47.27
N PRO A 454 13.37 3.63 -48.25
CA PRO A 454 12.73 3.35 -49.53
C PRO A 454 11.40 2.61 -49.41
N MET A 455 10.38 3.05 -50.16
CA MET A 455 9.05 2.44 -50.20
C MET A 455 8.77 1.72 -51.53
N HIS A 456 9.64 1.86 -52.53
CA HIS A 456 9.68 1.07 -53.77
C HIS A 456 8.37 1.05 -54.58
N GLY A 457 7.63 2.16 -54.56
CA GLY A 457 6.34 2.34 -55.22
C GLY A 457 5.12 2.05 -54.33
N ASN A 458 5.30 1.67 -53.06
CA ASN A 458 4.20 1.38 -52.15
C ASN A 458 3.55 2.68 -51.59
N SER A 459 2.43 3.05 -52.19
CA SER A 459 1.70 4.27 -51.82
C SER A 459 1.03 4.22 -50.43
N SER A 460 0.76 3.03 -49.88
CA SER A 460 0.22 2.91 -48.51
C SER A 460 1.29 3.19 -47.46
N LEU A 461 2.51 2.68 -47.65
CA LEU A 461 3.60 2.88 -46.69
C LEU A 461 4.10 4.33 -46.67
N ILE A 462 4.27 4.99 -47.82
CA ILE A 462 4.65 6.41 -47.86
C ILE A 462 3.56 7.30 -47.24
N GLY A 463 2.28 7.02 -47.48
CA GLY A 463 1.17 7.77 -46.85
C GLY A 463 1.14 7.59 -45.34
N SER A 464 1.29 6.36 -44.87
CA SER A 464 1.39 6.02 -43.44
C SER A 464 2.58 6.70 -42.76
N GLN A 465 3.70 6.82 -43.45
CA GLN A 465 4.91 7.50 -42.97
C GLN A 465 4.69 9.02 -42.83
N ILE A 466 4.06 9.66 -43.83
CA ILE A 466 3.70 11.07 -43.78
C ILE A 466 2.71 11.35 -42.64
N THR A 467 1.67 10.52 -42.46
CA THR A 467 0.71 10.71 -41.34
C THR A 467 1.30 10.45 -39.96
N ALA A 468 2.30 9.56 -39.85
CA ALA A 468 3.01 9.33 -38.59
C ALA A 468 3.79 10.58 -38.17
N PHE A 469 4.48 11.22 -39.12
CA PHE A 469 5.17 12.49 -38.89
C PHE A 469 4.19 13.59 -38.47
N GLY A 470 3.09 13.74 -39.23
CA GLY A 470 2.08 14.77 -39.00
C GLY A 470 1.36 14.65 -37.65
N LEU A 471 0.87 13.45 -37.30
CA LEU A 471 0.25 13.24 -35.98
C LEU A 471 1.26 13.30 -34.83
N THR A 472 2.53 12.93 -35.06
CA THR A 472 3.57 13.12 -34.04
C THR A 472 3.77 14.60 -33.75
N SER A 473 3.75 15.48 -34.76
CA SER A 473 3.87 16.93 -34.54
C SER A 473 2.80 17.43 -33.56
N LEU A 474 1.54 17.02 -33.76
CA LEU A 474 0.43 17.32 -32.86
C LEU A 474 0.58 16.66 -31.49
N SER A 475 1.07 15.41 -31.43
CA SER A 475 1.29 14.72 -30.15
C SER A 475 2.37 15.37 -29.29
N VAL A 476 3.40 15.93 -29.91
CA VAL A 476 4.49 16.62 -29.20
C VAL A 476 4.01 18.01 -28.77
N ALA A 477 3.31 18.74 -29.64
CA ALA A 477 2.62 19.97 -29.26
C ALA A 477 1.65 19.73 -28.08
N ALA A 478 0.89 18.65 -28.09
CA ALA A 478 -0.01 18.26 -26.99
C ALA A 478 0.71 17.98 -25.64
N ALA A 479 2.04 17.84 -25.62
CA ALA A 479 2.84 17.68 -24.41
C ALA A 479 3.64 18.92 -23.99
N PHE A 480 3.93 19.84 -24.92
CA PHE A 480 4.75 21.04 -24.67
C PHE A 480 3.98 22.37 -24.75
N ASN A 481 2.81 22.39 -25.38
CA ASN A 481 1.95 23.59 -25.46
C ASN A 481 1.45 24.01 -24.07
N PRO A 482 1.13 25.31 -23.87
CA PRO A 482 0.50 25.78 -22.64
C PRO A 482 -0.80 25.02 -22.37
N SER A 483 -0.97 24.54 -21.13
CA SER A 483 -2.21 23.90 -20.70
C SER A 483 -3.30 24.94 -20.44
N SER A 484 -4.51 24.64 -20.91
CA SER A 484 -5.75 25.28 -20.46
C SER A 484 -6.46 24.36 -19.46
N SER A 485 -7.45 24.88 -18.73
CA SER A 485 -8.22 24.08 -17.77
C SER A 485 -9.72 24.20 -17.96
N TYR A 486 -10.43 23.12 -17.67
CA TYR A 486 -11.89 23.05 -17.71
C TYR A 486 -12.43 22.18 -16.56
N HIS A 487 -13.70 22.33 -16.21
CA HIS A 487 -14.32 21.55 -15.14
C HIS A 487 -14.69 20.13 -15.62
N GLY A 488 -14.03 19.11 -15.08
CA GLY A 488 -14.11 17.71 -15.50
C GLY A 488 -14.02 16.72 -14.34
N LEU A 489 -13.36 15.58 -14.58
CA LEU A 489 -13.08 14.54 -13.59
C LEU A 489 -11.56 14.41 -13.43
N GLU A 490 -11.01 14.97 -12.36
CA GLU A 490 -9.57 15.07 -12.15
C GLU A 490 -8.98 13.75 -11.62
N PRO A 491 -7.95 13.17 -12.28
CA PRO A 491 -7.29 11.96 -11.83
C PRO A 491 -6.42 12.23 -10.59
N HIS A 492 -6.57 11.38 -9.57
CA HIS A 492 -5.85 11.44 -8.30
C HIS A 492 -5.22 10.09 -7.96
N THR A 493 -4.04 10.10 -7.32
CA THR A 493 -3.45 8.88 -6.77
C THR A 493 -4.29 8.37 -5.59
N GLY A 494 -4.79 7.13 -5.69
CA GLY A 494 -5.33 6.41 -4.55
C GLY A 494 -4.28 5.55 -3.85
N PHE A 495 -4.69 4.80 -2.83
CA PHE A 495 -3.85 3.83 -2.15
C PHE A 495 -4.28 2.39 -2.47
N ALA A 496 -3.35 1.48 -2.69
CA ALA A 496 -3.60 0.04 -2.83
C ALA A 496 -3.09 -0.71 -1.60
N LEU A 497 -3.76 -1.80 -1.19
CA LEU A 497 -3.37 -2.59 -0.01
C LEU A 497 -2.33 -3.66 -0.38
N GLY A 498 -1.04 -3.32 -0.29
CA GLY A 498 0.06 -4.25 -0.49
C GLY A 498 0.19 -5.24 0.68
N ILE A 499 0.26 -6.55 0.40
CA ILE A 499 0.52 -7.58 1.42
C ILE A 499 1.93 -8.16 1.22
N ASN A 500 2.92 -7.29 1.45
CA ASN A 500 4.34 -7.51 1.19
C ASN A 500 4.88 -8.81 1.82
N HIS A 501 4.30 -9.24 2.94
CA HIS A 501 4.71 -10.44 3.67
C HIS A 501 3.57 -11.43 3.92
N THR A 502 2.80 -11.75 2.86
CA THR A 502 1.66 -12.69 2.88
C THR A 502 1.95 -14.01 3.63
N TYR A 503 3.13 -14.60 3.47
CA TYR A 503 3.50 -15.84 4.19
C TYR A 503 3.58 -15.62 5.71
N PHE A 504 4.31 -14.60 6.18
CA PHE A 504 4.44 -14.30 7.60
C PHE A 504 3.10 -13.88 8.22
N PHE A 505 2.28 -13.11 7.48
CA PHE A 505 0.93 -12.75 7.90
C PHE A 505 0.06 -13.99 8.17
N LEU A 506 -0.05 -14.90 7.20
CA LEU A 506 -0.83 -16.13 7.34
C LEU A 506 -0.26 -17.05 8.42
N LEU A 507 1.06 -17.15 8.54
CA LEU A 507 1.74 -17.93 9.58
C LEU A 507 1.37 -17.42 10.97
N ILE A 508 1.47 -16.11 11.25
CA ILE A 508 1.14 -15.55 12.56
C ILE A 508 -0.35 -15.74 12.89
N VAL A 509 -1.24 -15.41 11.95
CA VAL A 509 -2.70 -15.47 12.17
C VAL A 509 -3.19 -16.92 12.35
N PHE A 510 -2.51 -17.92 11.78
CA PHE A 510 -2.80 -19.34 12.00
C PHE A 510 -2.13 -19.91 13.27
N LEU A 511 -0.88 -19.51 13.55
CA LEU A 511 -0.11 -20.03 14.69
C LEU A 511 -0.69 -19.60 16.04
N ILE A 512 -1.24 -18.38 16.13
CA ILE A 512 -1.89 -17.86 17.34
C ILE A 512 -3.01 -18.79 17.87
N PRO A 513 -4.10 -19.07 17.11
CA PRO A 513 -5.15 -19.97 17.57
C PRO A 513 -4.69 -21.42 17.67
N LEU A 514 -3.71 -21.87 16.87
CA LEU A 514 -3.16 -23.23 16.97
C LEU A 514 -2.42 -23.44 18.31
N VAL A 515 -1.51 -22.53 18.67
CA VAL A 515 -0.76 -22.60 19.93
C VAL A 515 -1.69 -22.44 21.12
N GLN A 516 -2.68 -21.53 21.05
CA GLN A 516 -3.69 -21.43 22.11
C GLN A 516 -4.49 -22.73 22.26
N PHE A 517 -4.89 -23.39 21.18
CA PHE A 517 -5.60 -24.68 21.23
C PHE A 517 -4.76 -25.78 21.90
N VAL A 518 -3.49 -25.92 21.50
CA VAL A 518 -2.57 -26.88 22.11
C VAL A 518 -2.39 -26.58 23.60
N MET A 519 -2.25 -25.31 23.99
CA MET A 519 -2.14 -24.91 25.40
C MET A 519 -3.45 -25.17 26.18
N CYS A 520 -4.63 -24.96 25.59
CA CYS A 520 -5.92 -25.37 26.18
C CYS A 520 -5.92 -26.85 26.52
N PHE A 521 -5.50 -27.71 25.58
CA PHE A 521 -5.51 -29.15 25.75
C PHE A 521 -4.46 -29.62 26.76
N VAL A 522 -3.21 -29.14 26.67
CA VAL A 522 -2.13 -29.47 27.60
C VAL A 522 -2.49 -29.06 29.03
N VAL A 523 -3.03 -27.85 29.24
CA VAL A 523 -3.45 -27.39 30.57
C VAL A 523 -4.66 -28.18 31.09
N ALA A 524 -5.64 -28.51 30.25
CA ALA A 524 -6.78 -29.33 30.67
C ALA A 524 -6.37 -30.75 31.08
N VAL A 525 -5.47 -31.39 30.32
CA VAL A 525 -4.91 -32.72 30.66
C VAL A 525 -4.08 -32.66 31.94
N TRP A 526 -3.18 -31.67 32.07
CA TRP A 526 -2.30 -31.55 33.24
C TRP A 526 -3.08 -31.20 34.52
N SER A 527 -4.02 -30.26 34.44
CA SER A 527 -4.86 -29.84 35.57
C SER A 527 -5.87 -30.92 35.99
N ASN A 528 -6.23 -31.86 35.10
CA ASN A 528 -7.07 -33.02 35.44
C ASN A 528 -6.32 -34.11 36.22
N SER A 529 -4.98 -34.03 36.35
CA SER A 529 -4.22 -34.95 37.23
C SER A 529 -4.39 -34.65 38.74
N VAL A 530 -5.04 -33.53 39.07
CA VAL A 530 -5.16 -32.94 40.41
C VAL A 530 -6.58 -32.38 40.58
N GLN A 531 -7.10 -32.27 41.80
CA GLN A 531 -8.32 -31.49 42.02
C GLN A 531 -7.98 -30.00 41.93
N VAL A 532 -8.53 -29.29 40.94
CA VAL A 532 -8.46 -27.83 40.89
C VAL A 532 -9.30 -27.28 42.04
N GLY A 533 -8.67 -26.50 42.92
CA GLY A 533 -9.36 -25.77 43.99
C GLY A 533 -10.15 -24.59 43.42
N ASP A 534 -11.18 -24.18 44.15
CA ASP A 534 -12.07 -23.08 43.73
C ASP A 534 -11.30 -21.75 43.67
N ASP A 535 -11.52 -20.95 42.63
CA ASP A 535 -10.83 -19.65 42.46
C ASP A 535 -11.39 -18.57 43.41
N ALA A 536 -12.50 -18.84 44.10
CA ALA A 536 -13.08 -17.96 45.09
C ALA A 536 -12.21 -17.83 46.36
N TYR A 537 -12.01 -16.59 46.84
CA TYR A 537 -11.17 -16.29 48.01
C TYR A 537 -11.50 -17.11 49.26
N ILE A 538 -12.78 -17.43 49.49
CA ILE A 538 -13.25 -18.25 50.62
C ILE A 538 -12.83 -19.72 50.46
N GLY A 539 -12.92 -20.28 49.24
CA GLY A 539 -12.43 -21.63 48.96
C GLY A 539 -10.91 -21.73 49.11
N MET A 540 -10.19 -20.72 48.63
CA MET A 540 -8.73 -20.63 48.79
C MET A 540 -8.31 -20.46 50.26
N SER A 541 -9.02 -19.64 51.05
CA SER A 541 -8.68 -19.47 52.48
C SER A 541 -8.95 -20.74 53.30
N LEU A 542 -10.06 -21.44 53.05
CA LEU A 542 -10.35 -22.74 53.67
C LEU A 542 -9.26 -23.79 53.43
N LEU A 543 -8.65 -23.81 52.24
CA LEU A 543 -7.51 -24.68 51.93
C LEU A 543 -6.22 -24.27 52.64
N LEU A 544 -6.07 -23.00 53.04
CA LEU A 544 -4.87 -22.45 53.69
C LEU A 544 -4.92 -22.49 55.22
N ILE A 545 -6.08 -22.67 55.85
CA ILE A 545 -6.25 -22.70 57.32
C ILE A 545 -5.17 -23.55 58.04
N PRO A 546 -4.88 -24.81 57.64
CA PRO A 546 -3.88 -25.63 58.34
C PRO A 546 -2.46 -25.05 58.32
N ILE A 547 -2.14 -24.25 57.29
CA ILE A 547 -0.85 -23.52 57.19
C ILE A 547 -0.89 -22.25 58.04
N ALA A 548 -2.02 -21.53 58.02
CA ALA A 548 -2.22 -20.32 58.80
C ALA A 548 -2.14 -20.58 60.31
N ASP A 549 -2.83 -21.62 60.80
CA ASP A 549 -2.80 -22.03 62.21
C ASP A 549 -1.39 -22.47 62.64
N ALA A 550 -0.70 -23.24 61.80
CA ALA A 550 0.68 -23.68 62.04
C ALA A 550 1.67 -22.49 62.11
N LEU A 551 1.47 -21.44 61.31
CA LEU A 551 2.29 -20.22 61.39
C LEU A 551 1.89 -19.31 62.56
N PHE A 552 0.60 -19.25 62.89
CA PHE A 552 0.09 -18.51 64.04
C PHE A 552 0.68 -19.06 65.34
N GLY A 553 0.74 -20.39 65.50
CA GLY A 553 1.39 -21.05 66.63
C GLY A 553 2.90 -20.80 66.78
N VAL A 554 3.57 -20.29 65.75
CA VAL A 554 5.01 -19.99 65.76
C VAL A 554 5.32 -18.50 66.04
N SER A 555 4.38 -17.58 65.83
CA SER A 555 4.64 -16.14 66.04
C SER A 555 3.53 -15.32 66.71
N GLY A 556 2.41 -15.95 67.12
CA GLY A 556 1.23 -15.24 67.62
C GLY A 556 0.55 -14.36 66.57
N GLY A 557 0.73 -14.67 65.28
CA GLY A 557 0.20 -13.90 64.15
C GLY A 557 1.02 -12.65 63.77
N VAL A 558 2.15 -12.38 64.43
CA VAL A 558 2.99 -11.20 64.16
C VAL A 558 4.12 -11.56 63.17
N ASP A 559 4.45 -10.65 62.24
CA ASP A 559 5.56 -10.79 61.26
C ASP A 559 6.94 -10.57 61.90
N ASN A 560 7.27 -11.44 62.85
CA ASN A 560 8.54 -11.48 63.55
C ASN A 560 9.60 -12.27 62.77
N ARG A 561 10.87 -12.17 63.18
CA ARG A 561 11.97 -12.96 62.58
C ARG A 561 11.67 -14.47 62.54
N ALA A 562 11.04 -15.01 63.59
CA ALA A 562 10.58 -16.40 63.65
C ALA A 562 9.56 -16.74 62.54
N PHE A 563 8.58 -15.86 62.29
CA PHE A 563 7.58 -16.01 61.20
C PHE A 563 8.26 -16.03 59.82
N ARG A 564 9.21 -15.12 59.59
CA ARG A 564 9.97 -15.04 58.32
C ARG A 564 10.91 -16.23 58.11
N GLU A 565 11.45 -16.82 59.17
CA GLU A 565 12.21 -18.06 59.09
C GLU A 565 11.30 -19.30 58.93
N ALA A 566 10.13 -19.34 59.57
CA ALA A 566 9.13 -20.39 59.33
C ALA A 566 8.64 -20.38 57.87
N LYS A 567 8.27 -19.21 57.32
CA LYS A 567 7.90 -19.01 55.91
C LYS A 567 9.05 -19.27 54.90
N ARG A 568 10.26 -19.60 55.40
CA ARG A 568 11.43 -20.03 54.61
C ARG A 568 11.86 -21.48 54.84
N ARG A 569 11.44 -22.13 55.93
CA ARG A 569 11.86 -23.49 56.31
C ARG A 569 10.75 -24.53 56.08
N VAL A 570 9.50 -24.16 56.33
CA VAL A 570 8.34 -25.04 56.15
C VAL A 570 8.15 -25.35 54.67
N LEU A 571 8.08 -26.64 54.34
CA LEU A 571 7.82 -27.12 52.99
C LEU A 571 6.38 -27.63 52.88
N VAL A 572 5.70 -27.22 51.82
CA VAL A 572 4.33 -27.63 51.53
C VAL A 572 4.25 -28.34 50.19
N ARG A 573 3.38 -29.35 50.11
CA ARG A 573 2.96 -30.00 48.87
C ARG A 573 1.44 -30.08 48.82
N TYR A 574 0.86 -29.85 47.65
CA TYR A 574 -0.55 -30.14 47.42
C TYR A 574 -0.70 -31.62 47.10
N GLU A 575 -1.37 -32.41 47.95
CA GLU A 575 -1.53 -33.84 47.73
C GLU A 575 -2.85 -34.37 48.30
N ARG A 576 -3.12 -35.66 48.06
CA ARG A 576 -4.37 -36.30 48.42
C ARG A 576 -4.23 -37.03 49.76
N GLY A 577 -5.00 -36.58 50.75
CA GLY A 577 -5.03 -37.15 52.10
C GLY A 577 -5.62 -38.57 52.14
N VAL A 578 -5.42 -39.25 53.27
CA VAL A 578 -5.89 -40.63 53.53
C VAL A 578 -7.43 -40.72 53.49
N ASP A 579 -8.11 -39.65 53.89
CA ASP A 579 -9.56 -39.47 53.78
C ASP A 579 -10.04 -39.13 52.34
N GLY A 580 -9.12 -39.12 51.38
CA GLY A 580 -9.40 -38.98 49.95
C GLY A 580 -9.62 -37.56 49.45
N ARG A 581 -9.61 -36.54 50.34
CA ARG A 581 -9.63 -35.11 50.01
C ARG A 581 -8.27 -34.63 49.49
N TRP A 582 -8.25 -33.50 48.79
CA TRP A 582 -7.01 -32.81 48.40
C TRP A 582 -6.76 -31.62 49.33
N GLY A 583 -5.50 -31.44 49.73
CA GLY A 583 -5.09 -30.38 50.65
C GLY A 583 -3.59 -30.17 50.67
N PHE A 584 -3.13 -29.27 51.52
CA PHE A 584 -1.71 -28.98 51.69
C PHE A 584 -1.10 -29.81 52.84
N ALA A 585 -0.18 -30.71 52.50
CA ALA A 585 0.64 -31.42 53.47
C ALA A 585 1.87 -30.58 53.85
N LEU A 586 2.08 -30.42 55.15
CA LEU A 586 3.25 -29.75 55.77
C LEU A 586 4.39 -30.76 55.97
N SER A 587 5.64 -30.30 55.81
CA SER A 587 6.87 -31.11 55.88
C SER A 587 8.12 -30.26 56.11
#